data_AF-A0A946Z1D4-F1
#
_entry.id   AF-A0A946Z1D4-F1
#
_cell.length_a   1.000
_cell.length_b   1.000
_cell.length_c   1.000
_cell.angle_alpha   90.00
_cell.angle_beta   90.00
_cell.angle_gamma   90.00
#
_symmetry.space_group_name_H-M   'P 1'
#
loop_
_entity.id
_entity.type
_entity.pdbx_description
1 polymer ?
#
loop_
_entity_poly.entity_id
_entity_poly.type
_entity_poly.pdbx_seq_one_letter_code
_entity_poly.pdbx_strand_id
1 'polypeptide(L)' 'MDIVDVLGLDSLLAMAILAIGAAMVAGNGFAILQHRRGNAPAGTTGEFRAGRAWWLLAVGVVIFAWGL' A
#
# COMPACT_ATOMS: atom_id res chain seq x y z
N MET A 1 -22.62 24.52 -5.85
CA MET A 1 -21.61 23.77 -6.61
C MET A 1 -20.34 24.57 -6.52
N ASP A 2 -19.47 24.19 -5.59
CA ASP A 2 -18.13 24.75 -5.55
C ASP A 2 -17.24 24.06 -6.59
N ILE A 3 -15.99 24.51 -6.72
CA ILE A 3 -15.08 23.94 -7.72
C ILE A 3 -14.64 22.51 -7.38
N VAL A 4 -14.72 22.11 -6.11
CA VAL A 4 -14.36 20.77 -5.62
C VAL A 4 -15.41 19.76 -6.08
N ASP A 5 -16.68 20.12 -5.95
CA ASP A 5 -17.84 19.36 -6.43
C ASP A 5 -17.82 19.21 -7.96
N VAL A 6 -17.61 20.31 -8.69
CA VAL A 6 -17.64 20.31 -10.17
C VAL A 6 -16.54 19.43 -10.76
N LEU A 7 -15.37 19.42 -10.12
CA LEU A 7 -14.22 18.62 -10.53
C LEU A 7 -14.21 17.21 -9.91
N GLY A 8 -15.14 16.89 -9.00
CA GLY A 8 -15.21 15.60 -8.32
C GLY A 8 -13.96 15.28 -7.50
N LEU A 9 -13.33 16.29 -6.89
CA LEU A 9 -12.03 16.10 -6.23
C LEU A 9 -12.14 15.22 -4.98
N ASP A 10 -13.29 15.21 -4.30
CA ASP A 10 -13.50 14.34 -3.13
C ASP A 10 -13.51 12.86 -3.50
N SER A 11 -14.19 12.50 -4.59
CA SER A 11 -14.22 11.11 -5.07
C SER A 11 -12.86 10.70 -5.64
N LEU A 12 -12.17 11.61 -6.34
CA LEU A 12 -10.81 11.38 -6.82
C LEU A 12 -9.84 11.13 -5.66
N LEU A 13 -9.92 11.95 -4.60
CA LEU A 13 -9.09 11.80 -3.40
C LEU A 13 -9.37 10.47 -2.70
N ALA A 14 -10.64 10.11 -2.51
CA ALA A 14 -11.02 8.83 -1.90
C ALA A 14 -10.47 7.64 -2.71
N MET A 15 -10.62 7.66 -4.04
CA MET A 15 -10.06 6.62 -4.92
C MET A 15 -8.53 6.56 -4.86
N ALA A 16 -7.86 7.71 -4.76
CA ALA A 16 -6.39 7.76 -4.62
C ALA A 16 -5.93 7.16 -3.29
N ILE A 17 -6.59 7.51 -2.17
CA ILE A 17 -6.33 6.95 -0.84
C ILE A 17 -6.50 5.43 -0.89
N LEU A 18 -7.62 4.96 -1.42
CA LEU A 18 -7.91 3.54 -1.55
C LEU A 18 -6.86 2.81 -2.41
N ALA A 19 -6.50 3.37 -3.57
CA ALA A 19 -5.50 2.78 -4.45
C ALA A 19 -4.11 2.69 -3.80
N ILE A 20 -3.68 3.74 -3.09
CA ILE A 20 -2.40 3.76 -2.38
C ILE A 20 -2.41 2.72 -1.25
N GLY A 21 -3.47 2.68 -0.45
CA GLY A 21 -3.62 1.68 0.61
C GLY A 21 -3.56 0.25 0.05
N ALA A 22 -4.29 -0.03 -1.03
CA ALA A 22 -4.29 -1.33 -1.70
C ALA A 22 -2.89 -1.71 -2.21
N ALA A 23 -2.18 -0.77 -2.84
CA ALA A 23 -0.83 -0.99 -3.36
C ALA A 23 0.16 -1.31 -2.22
N MET A 24 0.06 -0.62 -1.09
CA MET A 24 0.87 -0.90 0.10
C MET A 24 0.58 -2.28 0.66
N VAL A 25 -0.70 -2.66 0.78
CA VAL A 25 -1.09 -3.98 1.30
C VAL A 25 -0.56 -5.09 0.38
N ALA A 26 -0.85 -4.99 -0.91
CA ALA A 26 -0.43 -5.99 -1.89
C ALA A 26 1.10 -6.10 -1.97
N GLY A 27 1.81 -4.97 -2.09
CA GLY A 27 3.27 -4.95 -2.22
C GLY A 27 4.00 -5.50 -1.00
N ASN A 28 3.63 -5.05 0.20
CA ASN A 28 4.27 -5.54 1.44
C ASN A 28 3.86 -6.97 1.76
N GLY A 29 2.59 -7.33 1.55
CA GLY A 29 2.10 -8.71 1.73
C GLY A 29 2.83 -9.68 0.80
N PHE A 30 3.01 -9.32 -0.47
CA PHE A 30 3.78 -10.10 -1.43
C PHE A 30 5.25 -10.23 -0.99
N ALA A 31 5.88 -9.15 -0.56
CA ALA A 31 7.26 -9.18 -0.09
C ALA A 31 7.45 -10.08 1.15
N ILE A 32 6.53 -10.04 2.11
CA ILE A 32 6.52 -10.92 3.28
C ILE A 32 6.35 -12.38 2.85
N LEU A 33 5.41 -12.67 1.96
CA LEU A 33 5.19 -14.02 1.44
C LEU A 33 6.46 -14.56 0.76
N GLN A 34 7.11 -13.73 -0.05
CA GLN A 34 8.29 -14.13 -0.80
C GLN A 34 9.50 -14.38 0.10
N HIS A 35 9.67 -13.53 1.12
CA HIS A 35 10.68 -13.74 2.15
C HIS A 35 10.45 -15.03 2.94
N ARG A 36 9.21 -15.34 3.34
CA ARG A 36 8.86 -16.61 4.01
C ARG A 36 9.13 -17.84 3.15
N ARG A 37 9.16 -17.68 1.81
CA ARG A 37 9.54 -18.72 0.85
C ARG A 37 11.06 -18.82 0.63
N GLY A 38 11.86 -18.00 1.32
CA GLY A 38 13.32 -17.97 1.16
C GLY A 38 13.80 -17.28 -0.12
N ASN A 39 12.90 -16.60 -0.84
CA ASN A 39 13.24 -15.95 -2.10
C ASN A 39 13.50 -14.45 -1.86
N ALA A 40 14.50 -13.92 -2.56
CA ALA A 40 14.81 -12.50 -2.61
C ALA A 40 14.67 -11.99 -4.05
N PRO A 41 14.45 -10.68 -4.27
CA PRO A 41 14.46 -10.11 -5.62
C PRO A 41 15.79 -10.37 -6.32
N ALA A 42 15.73 -10.74 -7.60
CA ALA A 42 16.91 -11.03 -8.40
C ALA A 42 17.85 -9.79 -8.46
N GLY A 43 19.15 -10.03 -8.33
CA GLY A 43 20.16 -8.97 -8.37
C GLY A 43 20.25 -8.10 -7.11
N THR A 44 19.62 -8.50 -6.01
CA THR A 44 19.69 -7.76 -4.74
C THR A 44 20.52 -8.53 -3.70
N THR A 45 21.32 -7.79 -2.91
CA THR A 45 22.15 -8.32 -1.81
C THR A 45 21.68 -7.85 -0.44
N GLY A 46 20.59 -7.09 -0.37
CA GLY A 46 20.08 -6.48 0.85
C GLY A 46 19.25 -7.44 1.70
N GLU A 47 19.32 -7.28 3.02
CA GLU A 47 18.49 -8.03 3.96
C GLU A 47 17.02 -7.57 3.94
N PHE A 48 16.10 -8.53 4.09
CA PHE A 48 14.69 -8.23 4.23
C PHE A 48 14.39 -7.64 5.61
N ARG A 49 13.88 -6.40 5.63
CA ARG A 49 13.51 -5.70 6.87
C ARG A 49 12.09 -6.06 7.29
N ALA A 50 11.93 -7.21 7.94
CA ALA A 50 10.63 -7.76 8.33
C ALA A 50 9.75 -6.78 9.14
N GLY A 51 10.32 -6.09 10.14
CA GLY A 51 9.58 -5.11 10.93
C GLY A 51 9.00 -3.97 10.09
N ARG A 52 9.76 -3.46 9.11
CA ARG A 52 9.29 -2.42 8.20
C ARG A 52 8.16 -2.93 7.30
N ALA A 53 8.29 -4.14 6.76
CA ALA A 53 7.28 -4.70 5.87
C ALA A 53 5.94 -4.91 6.59
N TRP A 54 5.95 -5.43 7.82
CA TRP A 54 4.73 -5.58 8.62
C TRP A 54 4.12 -4.24 9.01
N TRP A 55 4.94 -3.25 9.38
CA TRP A 55 4.46 -1.90 9.67
C TRP A 55 3.78 -1.28 8.44
N LEU A 56 4.42 -1.32 7.27
CA LEU A 56 3.85 -0.78 6.04
C LEU A 56 2.60 -1.54 5.57
N LEU A 57 2.53 -2.85 5.81
CA LEU A 57 1.32 -3.63 5.59
C LEU A 57 0.17 -3.12 6.46
N ALA A 58 0.41 -2.93 7.77
CA ALA A 58 -0.59 -2.42 8.70
C ALA A 58 -1.05 -1.00 8.36
N VAL A 59 -0.12 -0.09 8.07
CA VAL A 59 -0.42 1.27 7.60
C VAL A 59 -1.23 1.24 6.30
N GLY A 60 -0.88 0.36 5.36
CA GLY A 60 -1.63 0.17 4.12
C GLY A 60 -3.07 -0.24 4.37
N VAL A 61 -3.33 -1.15 5.33
CA VAL A 61 -4.70 -1.56 5.71
C VAL A 61 -5.49 -0.37 6.27
N VAL A 62 -4.88 0.45 7.12
CA VAL A 62 -5.54 1.65 7.69
C VAL A 62 -5.89 2.65 6.60
N ILE A 63 -4.95 2.93 5.69
CA ILE A 63 -5.18 3.86 4.56
C ILE A 63 -6.26 3.32 3.63
N PHE A 64 -6.20 2.03 3.28
CA PHE A 64 -7.20 1.40 2.43
C PHE A 64 -8.59 1.50 3.05
N ALA A 65 -8.71 1.18 4.35
CA ALA A 65 -9.98 1.24 5.07
C ALA A 65 -10.53 2.66 5.21
N TRP A 66 -9.66 3.69 5.25
CA TRP A 66 -10.09 5.08 5.23
C TRP A 66 -10.71 5.47 3.88
N GLY A 67 -10.15 4.98 2.78
CA GLY A 67 -10.62 5.31 1.42
C GLY A 67 -11.91 4.59 0.99
N LEU A 68 -12.44 3.68 1.82
CA LEU A 68 -13.73 2.99 1.63
C LEU A 68 -14.91 3.87 2.09
#